data_AF-A0A1F3YFH3-F1
#
_entry.id   AF-A0A1F3YFH3-F1
#
_cell.length_a   1.000
_cell.length_b   1.000
_cell.length_c   1.000
_cell.angle_alpha   90.00
_cell.angle_beta   90.00
_cell.angle_gamma   90.00
#
_symmetry.space_group_name_H-M   'P 1'
#
loop_
_entity.id
_entity.type
_entity.pdbx_description
1 polymer ?
#
loop_
_entity_poly.entity_id
_entity_poly.type
_entity_poly.pdbx_seq_one_letter_code
_entity_poly.pdbx_strand_id
1 'polypeptide(L)'
;MRVAKENVDVRMKIPGAVIRQQTEFGNVSGFGTISGEYFTLSAGVDTTQLFQGLEGDLCQCPHWGFVLRGQITTTDAIGVQETVNANDLFYWPPGHNVKVDADAEIVMFSPQREHSHVINHMIEKVQG
;
A
#
# COMPACT_ATOMS: atom_id res chain seq x y z
N MET A 1 5.37 6.97 -0.96
CA MET A 1 4.93 8.22 -1.61
C MET A 1 3.45 8.38 -1.34
N ARG A 2 3.03 9.53 -0.79
CA ARG A 2 1.61 9.83 -0.53
C ARG A 2 1.17 11.15 -1.15
N VAL A 3 -0.09 11.23 -1.57
CA VAL A 3 -0.72 12.48 -2.00
C VAL A 3 -2.21 12.46 -1.65
N ALA A 4 -2.67 13.47 -0.92
CA ALA A 4 -4.10 13.64 -0.65
C ALA A 4 -4.85 13.90 -1.96
N LYS A 5 -6.04 13.30 -2.17
CA LYS A 5 -6.75 13.39 -3.45
C LYS A 5 -7.03 14.82 -3.91
N GLU A 6 -7.22 15.75 -2.99
CA GLU A 6 -7.42 17.18 -3.25
C GLU A 6 -6.18 17.86 -3.82
N ASN A 7 -5.00 17.34 -3.49
CA ASN A 7 -3.69 17.84 -3.89
C ASN A 7 -3.15 17.18 -5.18
N VAL A 8 -3.84 16.16 -5.70
CA VAL A 8 -3.48 15.57 -7.01
C VAL A 8 -3.70 16.60 -8.11
N ASP A 9 -2.70 16.80 -8.96
CA ASP A 9 -2.69 17.82 -10.01
C ASP A 9 -3.93 17.74 -10.91
N VAL A 10 -4.57 18.89 -11.14
CA VAL A 10 -5.67 19.01 -12.10
C VAL A 10 -5.07 19.08 -13.51
N ARG A 11 -5.32 18.07 -14.33
CA ARG A 11 -4.87 18.01 -15.73
C ARG A 11 -5.87 18.63 -16.69
N MET A 12 -7.16 18.53 -16.38
CA MET A 12 -8.23 19.08 -17.20
C MET A 12 -9.44 19.43 -16.32
N LYS A 13 -10.07 20.56 -16.63
CA LYS A 13 -11.32 20.99 -15.99
C LYS A 13 -12.27 21.53 -17.05
N ILE A 14 -13.45 20.91 -17.16
CA ILE A 14 -14.54 21.32 -18.05
C ILE A 14 -15.86 21.34 -17.24
N PRO A 15 -16.93 21.98 -17.72
CA PRO A 15 -18.24 21.89 -17.06
C PRO A 15 -18.64 20.42 -16.84
N GLY A 16 -18.84 20.04 -15.58
CA GLY A 16 -19.22 18.68 -15.18
C GLY A 16 -18.07 17.69 -14.93
N ALA A 17 -16.80 18.05 -15.17
CA ALA A 17 -15.68 17.12 -14.93
C ALA A 17 -14.38 17.81 -14.47
N VAL A 18 -13.69 17.15 -13.54
CA VAL A 18 -12.34 17.51 -13.09
C VAL A 18 -11.47 16.25 -13.18
N ILE A 19 -10.49 16.25 -14.07
CA ILE A 19 -9.53 15.15 -14.23
C ILE A 19 -8.29 15.48 -13.44
N ARG A 20 -7.93 14.58 -12.52
CA ARG A 20 -6.74 14.67 -11.68
C ARG A 20 -5.79 13.52 -11.99
N GLN A 21 -4.49 13.80 -12.00
CA GLN A 21 -3.47 12.79 -12.26
C GLN A 21 -2.19 13.14 -11.51
N GLN A 22 -1.68 12.17 -10.73
CA GLN A 22 -0.32 12.22 -10.21
C GLN A 22 0.58 11.44 -11.17
N THR A 23 1.57 12.10 -11.78
CA THR A 23 2.59 11.43 -12.61
C THR A 23 3.76 10.98 -11.75
N GLU A 24 4.59 10.06 -12.28
CA GLU A 24 5.78 9.51 -11.59
C GLU A 24 5.46 8.83 -10.24
N PHE A 25 4.31 8.17 -10.15
CA PHE A 25 3.79 7.57 -8.93
C PHE A 25 4.10 6.07 -8.83
N GLY A 26 5.38 5.70 -8.96
CA GLY A 26 5.85 4.31 -8.97
C GLY A 26 5.98 3.71 -10.37
N ASN A 27 6.55 2.50 -10.46
CA ASN A 27 6.80 1.80 -11.71
C ASN A 27 6.50 0.30 -11.58
N VAL A 28 5.84 -0.28 -12.59
CA VAL A 28 5.52 -1.72 -12.69
C VAL A 28 6.44 -2.49 -13.65
N SER A 29 7.42 -1.83 -14.25
CA SER A 29 8.36 -2.45 -15.18
C SER A 29 9.07 -3.63 -14.53
N GLY A 30 9.02 -4.80 -15.17
CA GLY A 30 9.60 -6.04 -14.64
C GLY A 30 8.62 -6.91 -13.85
N PHE A 31 7.42 -6.42 -13.55
CA PHE A 31 6.34 -7.21 -12.95
C PHE A 31 5.36 -7.75 -14.00
N GLY A 32 4.60 -8.77 -13.61
CA GLY A 32 3.58 -9.41 -14.44
C GLY A 32 2.19 -8.83 -14.21
N THR A 33 1.21 -9.72 -14.12
CA THR A 33 -0.19 -9.39 -13.83
C THR A 33 -0.35 -8.62 -12.52
N ILE A 34 -1.29 -7.68 -12.50
CA ILE A 34 -1.66 -6.89 -11.31
C ILE A 34 -2.92 -7.48 -10.67
N SER A 35 -2.91 -7.65 -9.36
CA SER A 35 -4.10 -7.93 -8.54
C SER A 35 -4.77 -6.64 -8.09
N GLY A 36 -6.10 -6.69 -7.96
CA GLY A 36 -6.89 -5.68 -7.25
C GLY A 36 -7.33 -6.25 -5.91
N GLU A 37 -7.20 -5.45 -4.86
CA GLU A 37 -7.29 -5.93 -3.49
C GLU A 37 -8.09 -4.94 -2.63
N TYR A 38 -8.75 -5.47 -1.62
CA TYR A 38 -9.49 -4.68 -0.64
C TYR A 38 -9.23 -5.27 0.74
N PHE A 39 -8.70 -4.45 1.64
CA PHE A 39 -8.37 -4.87 3.00
C PHE A 39 -9.19 -4.10 4.02
N THR A 40 -9.64 -4.81 5.05
CA THR A 40 -10.14 -4.25 6.30
C THR A 40 -9.15 -4.57 7.40
N LEU A 41 -8.67 -3.54 8.08
CA LEU A 41 -7.58 -3.65 9.04
C LEU A 41 -7.99 -3.01 10.36
N SER A 42 -7.77 -3.71 11.47
CA SER A 42 -8.07 -3.19 12.81
C SER A 42 -6.89 -2.41 13.37
N ALA A 43 -7.17 -1.39 14.17
CA ALA A 43 -6.16 -0.63 14.89
C ALA A 43 -5.27 -1.57 15.72
N GLY A 44 -3.96 -1.33 15.70
CA GLY A 44 -2.96 -2.14 16.39
C GLY A 44 -2.44 -3.35 15.60
N VAL A 45 -2.98 -3.64 14.41
CA VAL A 45 -2.34 -4.62 13.50
C VAL A 45 -0.93 -4.12 13.12
N ASP A 46 0.04 -5.03 13.21
CA ASP A 46 1.45 -4.81 12.89
C ASP A 46 1.99 -6.01 12.12
N THR A 47 2.50 -5.80 10.91
CA THR A 47 2.97 -6.88 10.03
C THR A 47 4.38 -7.36 10.35
N THR A 48 5.12 -6.70 11.25
CA THR A 48 6.53 -7.00 11.52
C THR A 48 6.75 -8.46 11.89
N GLN A 49 5.87 -9.04 12.71
CA GLN A 49 5.97 -10.46 13.07
C GLN A 49 5.52 -11.39 11.93
N LEU A 50 4.54 -10.96 11.12
CA LEU A 50 3.99 -11.74 10.02
C LEU A 50 4.96 -11.87 8.84
N PHE A 51 5.91 -10.95 8.71
CA PHE A 51 6.89 -10.94 7.62
C PHE A 51 8.24 -11.57 7.99
N GLN A 52 8.42 -12.02 9.24
CA GLN A 52 9.68 -12.66 9.64
C GLN A 52 10.01 -13.89 8.79
N GLY A 53 11.17 -13.89 8.14
CA GLY A 53 11.60 -14.95 7.22
C GLY A 53 11.34 -14.65 5.75
N LEU A 54 10.66 -13.54 5.43
CA LEU A 54 10.77 -12.92 4.11
C LEU A 54 12.13 -12.23 3.95
N GLU A 55 12.46 -11.84 2.72
CA GLU A 55 13.67 -11.05 2.46
C GLU A 55 13.65 -9.74 3.26
N GLY A 56 14.61 -9.62 4.17
CA GLY A 56 14.74 -8.47 5.07
C GLY A 56 13.64 -8.35 6.12
N ASP A 57 12.83 -9.39 6.34
CA ASP A 57 11.63 -9.36 7.20
C ASP A 57 10.61 -8.28 6.78
N LEU A 58 10.50 -8.05 5.46
CA LEU A 58 9.73 -6.98 4.84
C LEU A 58 8.91 -7.50 3.66
N CYS A 59 7.81 -6.80 3.34
CA CYS A 59 7.11 -6.99 2.08
C CYS A 59 7.96 -6.42 0.93
N GLN A 60 8.34 -7.28 -0.02
CA GLN A 60 9.06 -6.87 -1.25
C GLN A 60 8.13 -6.56 -2.42
N CYS A 61 6.82 -6.64 -2.21
CA CYS A 61 5.84 -6.33 -3.25
C CYS A 61 5.57 -4.81 -3.26
N PRO A 62 5.70 -4.11 -4.40
CA PRO A 62 5.27 -2.73 -4.47
C PRO A 62 3.74 -2.65 -4.47
N HIS A 63 3.20 -1.63 -3.82
CA HIS A 63 1.75 -1.42 -3.72
C HIS A 63 1.35 -0.02 -4.12
N TRP A 64 0.28 0.07 -4.90
CA TRP A 64 -0.44 1.32 -5.18
C TRP A 64 -1.79 1.24 -4.51
N GLY A 65 -2.32 2.36 -4.03
CA GLY A 65 -3.67 2.29 -3.49
C GLY A 65 -4.27 3.61 -3.09
N PHE A 66 -5.42 3.47 -2.45
CA PHE A 66 -6.22 4.57 -1.94
C PHE A 66 -6.80 4.19 -0.58
N VAL A 67 -6.69 5.11 0.38
CA VAL A 67 -7.27 4.91 1.71
C VAL A 67 -8.72 5.39 1.73
N LEU A 68 -9.64 4.47 1.96
CA LEU A 68 -11.07 4.76 2.07
C LEU A 68 -11.41 5.35 3.44
N ARG A 69 -10.85 4.76 4.51
CA ARG A 69 -10.95 5.23 5.88
C ARG A 69 -9.72 4.85 6.69
N GLY A 70 -9.52 5.52 7.83
CA GLY A 70 -8.49 5.16 8.81
C GLY A 70 -7.13 5.81 8.57
N GLN A 71 -6.12 5.23 9.22
CA GLN A 71 -4.73 5.68 9.19
C GLN A 71 -3.78 4.49 9.27
N ILE A 72 -2.77 4.48 8.40
CA ILE A 72 -1.79 3.41 8.29
C ILE A 72 -0.41 4.04 8.17
N THR A 73 0.57 3.50 8.87
CA THR A 73 1.98 3.89 8.77
C THR A 73 2.80 2.75 8.20
N THR A 74 3.54 3.03 7.13
CA THR A 74 4.58 2.13 6.65
C THR A 74 5.94 2.50 7.22
N THR A 75 6.81 1.51 7.38
CA THR A 75 8.22 1.70 7.76
C THR A 75 9.09 0.95 6.77
N ASP A 76 10.07 1.62 6.15
CA ASP A 76 10.99 0.99 5.21
C ASP A 76 12.17 0.30 5.92
N ALA A 77 13.05 -0.34 5.12
CA ALA A 77 14.22 -1.08 5.61
C ALA A 77 15.22 -0.25 6.43
N ILE A 78 15.25 1.08 6.26
CA ILE A 78 16.14 1.98 7.01
C ILE A 78 15.41 2.73 8.13
N GLY A 79 14.15 2.40 8.39
CA GLY A 79 13.34 2.94 9.47
C GLY A 79 12.60 4.23 9.13
N VAL A 80 12.58 4.66 7.87
CA VAL A 80 11.80 5.84 7.45
C VAL A 80 10.34 5.48 7.44
N GLN A 81 9.53 6.35 8.06
CA GLN A 81 8.10 6.15 8.19
C GLN A 81 7.31 7.04 7.23
N GLU A 82 6.23 6.49 6.66
CA GLU A 82 5.24 7.23 5.90
C GLU A 82 3.84 6.89 6.39
N THR A 83 3.11 7.90 6.88
CA THR A 83 1.72 7.74 7.32
C THR A 83 0.75 8.21 6.24
N VAL A 84 -0.21 7.36 5.89
CA VAL A 84 -1.31 7.64 4.96
C VAL A 84 -2.63 7.69 5.71
N ASN A 85 -3.54 8.53 5.24
CA ASN A 85 -4.83 8.82 5.87
C ASN A 85 -5.96 8.65 4.86
N ALA A 86 -7.20 8.57 5.35
CA ALA A 86 -8.39 8.61 4.52
C ALA A 86 -8.31 9.70 3.44
N ASN A 87 -8.61 9.33 2.20
CA ASN A 87 -8.49 10.14 0.99
C ASN A 87 -7.09 10.35 0.40
N ASP A 88 -6.06 9.69 0.94
CA ASP A 88 -4.73 9.66 0.33
C ASP A 88 -4.67 8.60 -0.78
N LEU A 89 -4.05 8.97 -1.91
CA LEU A 89 -3.41 8.03 -2.82
C LEU A 89 -2.03 7.70 -2.25
N PHE A 90 -1.60 6.46 -2.37
CA PHE A 90 -0.29 6.02 -1.93
C PHE A 90 0.40 5.09 -2.91
N TYR A 91 1.73 5.12 -2.87
CA TYR A 91 2.62 4.13 -3.45
C TYR A 91 3.66 3.73 -2.41
N TRP A 92 3.72 2.45 -2.09
CA TRP A 92 4.75 1.87 -1.22
C TRP A 92 5.74 1.08 -2.06
N PRO A 93 7.04 1.45 -2.07
CA PRO A 93 8.06 0.71 -2.79
C PRO A 93 8.34 -0.65 -2.11
N PRO A 94 9.02 -1.59 -2.79
CA PRO A 94 9.51 -2.81 -2.16
C PRO A 94 10.33 -2.53 -0.90
N GLY A 95 10.20 -3.39 0.11
CA GLY A 95 10.96 -3.31 1.35
C GLY A 95 10.29 -2.45 2.42
N HIS A 96 9.06 -2.81 2.80
CA HIS A 96 8.32 -2.11 3.86
C HIS A 96 7.56 -3.05 4.81
N ASN A 97 7.28 -2.53 6.01
CA ASN A 97 6.33 -3.06 6.98
C ASN A 97 5.14 -2.10 7.12
N VAL A 98 4.02 -2.61 7.66
CA VAL A 98 2.76 -1.89 7.84
C VAL A 98 2.33 -1.95 9.31
N LYS A 99 1.97 -0.80 9.86
CA LYS A 99 1.28 -0.67 11.14
C LYS A 99 -0.01 0.11 10.97
N VAL A 100 -1.08 -0.35 11.60
CA VAL A 100 -2.41 0.23 11.50
C VAL A 100 -2.69 1.07 12.73
N ASP A 101 -2.66 2.39 12.58
CA ASP A 101 -2.79 3.34 13.69
C ASP A 101 -4.26 3.53 14.10
N ALA A 102 -5.18 3.45 13.15
CA ALA A 102 -6.63 3.47 13.35
C ALA A 102 -7.33 2.54 12.35
N ASP A 103 -8.48 1.96 12.71
CA ASP A 103 -9.26 1.05 11.87
C ASP A 103 -9.35 1.58 10.43
N ALA A 104 -8.87 0.78 9.47
CA ALA A 104 -8.64 1.22 8.11
C ALA A 104 -9.31 0.32 7.07
N GLU A 105 -9.66 0.94 5.96
CA GLU A 105 -10.00 0.26 4.71
C GLU A 105 -9.20 0.86 3.58
N ILE A 106 -8.61 -0.01 2.76
CA ILE A 106 -7.83 0.39 1.61
C ILE A 106 -8.24 -0.43 0.39
N VAL A 107 -8.20 0.22 -0.77
CA VAL A 107 -8.12 -0.46 -2.06
C VAL A 107 -6.67 -0.42 -2.50
N MET A 108 -6.14 -1.57 -2.89
CA MET A 108 -4.74 -1.73 -3.25
C MET A 108 -4.58 -2.48 -4.56
N PHE A 109 -3.51 -2.17 -5.28
CA PHE A 109 -3.10 -2.82 -6.51
C PHE A 109 -1.64 -3.23 -6.36
N SER A 110 -1.33 -4.49 -6.71
CA SER A 110 0.00 -5.07 -6.52
C SER A 110 0.36 -6.01 -7.67
N PRO A 111 1.65 -6.28 -7.92
CA PRO A 111 2.07 -7.44 -8.69
C PRO A 111 1.53 -8.73 -8.06
N GLN A 112 0.70 -9.45 -8.81
CA GLN A 112 -0.10 -10.58 -8.30
C GLN A 112 0.79 -11.69 -7.73
N ARG A 113 1.88 -12.04 -8.42
CA ARG A 113 2.77 -13.14 -8.02
C ARG A 113 3.46 -12.82 -6.71
N GLU A 114 4.02 -11.62 -6.61
CA GLU A 114 4.81 -11.15 -5.48
C GLU A 114 3.92 -10.98 -4.24
N HIS A 115 2.72 -10.40 -4.39
CA HIS A 115 1.84 -10.28 -3.24
C HIS A 115 1.24 -11.61 -2.81
N SER A 116 0.91 -12.51 -3.76
CA SER A 116 0.46 -13.86 -3.42
C SER A 116 1.52 -14.62 -2.61
N HIS A 117 2.80 -14.43 -2.92
CA HIS A 117 3.89 -15.01 -2.14
C HIS A 117 3.89 -14.51 -0.69
N VAL A 118 3.75 -13.19 -0.48
CA VAL A 118 3.67 -12.58 0.86
C VAL A 118 2.43 -13.06 1.62
N ILE A 119 1.25 -13.07 0.99
CA ILE A 119 0.00 -13.54 1.61
C ILE A 119 0.12 -15.02 2.01
N ASN A 120 0.66 -15.87 1.13
CA ASN A 120 0.86 -17.29 1.45
C ASN A 120 1.83 -17.46 2.63
N HIS A 121 2.91 -16.69 2.68
CA HIS A 121 3.82 -16.67 3.83
C HIS A 121 3.10 -16.27 5.13
N MET A 122 2.27 -15.22 5.10
CA MET A 122 1.46 -14.81 6.25
C MET A 122 0.51 -15.92 6.71
N ILE A 123 -0.14 -16.62 5.77
CA ILE A 123 -1.03 -17.74 6.06
C ILE A 123 -0.26 -18.86 6.79
N GLU A 124 0.92 -19.23 6.30
CA GLU A 124 1.77 -20.24 6.94
C GLU A 124 2.19 -19.81 8.35
N LYS A 125 2.53 -18.53 8.54
CA LYS A 125 2.94 -17.97 9.84
C LYS A 125 1.87 -17.98 10.92
N VAL A 126 0.60 -17.82 10.54
CA VAL A 126 -0.52 -17.83 11.51
C VAL A 126 -1.10 -19.21 11.76
N GLN A 127 -0.75 -20.20 10.94
CA GLN A 127 -1.18 -21.60 11.11
C GLN A 127 -0.22 -22.42 11.98
N GLY A 128 1.04 -21.99 12.10
CA GLY A 128 2.04 -22.55 13.02
C GLY A 128 1.91 -22.00 14.44
#